data_AF-A0A6A2XIX3-F1
#
_entry.id   AF-A0A6A2XIX3-F1
#
_cell.length_a   1.000
_cell.length_b   1.000
_cell.length_c   1.000
_cell.angle_alpha   90.00
_cell.angle_beta   90.00
_cell.angle_gamma   90.00
#
_symmetry.space_group_name_H-M   'P 1'
#
loop_
_entity.id
_entity.type
_entity.pdbx_description
1 polymer ?
#
loop_
_entity_poly.entity_id
_entity_poly.type
_entity_poly.pdbx_seq_one_letter_code
_entity_poly.pdbx_strand_id
1 'polypeptide(L)'
;MTSDRHAYKIDPSNPGSDLAGETAAAMAAASIVFRCSNPTYFTELLRHAYQLFEFADKYRGKYDRSITVAQKYYRSVSGYNDELLWAAAWLYQASNNDYYLNYLGKNGDSMGGTGWAMIEFGWDVEYARVQTLVTKFLMQGKAGLHAPVFERYHQKAKHFIWSSAVRKMPLQTNAPPMCLAKCFNDIIILLYTAGWKQMDRY
;
A
#
# COMPACT_ATOMS: atom_id res chain seq x y z
N MET A 1 16.65 -29.15 10.50
CA MET A 1 17.45 -28.28 9.60
C MET A 1 18.81 -28.05 10.26
N THR A 2 19.92 -28.17 9.53
CA THR A 2 21.30 -28.05 10.09
C THR A 2 22.19 -27.09 9.30
N SER A 3 21.70 -26.48 8.22
CA SER A 3 22.43 -25.44 7.48
C SER A 3 22.41 -24.12 8.23
N ASP A 4 23.46 -23.32 8.05
CA ASP A 4 23.55 -21.97 8.60
C ASP A 4 22.44 -21.04 8.07
N ARG A 5 21.91 -20.17 8.93
CA ARG A 5 20.79 -19.26 8.66
C ARG A 5 21.17 -17.85 9.13
N HIS A 6 21.92 -17.16 8.28
CA HIS A 6 22.32 -15.77 8.54
C HIS A 6 21.11 -14.83 8.59
N ALA A 7 21.11 -13.93 9.57
CA ALA A 7 20.15 -12.84 9.67
C ALA A 7 20.76 -11.54 9.13
N TYR A 8 20.00 -10.83 8.30
CA TYR A 8 20.36 -9.53 7.75
C TYR A 8 19.40 -8.46 8.27
N LYS A 9 19.85 -7.22 8.35
CA LYS A 9 19.04 -6.10 8.82
C LYS A 9 19.30 -4.84 8.00
N ILE A 10 18.36 -3.91 8.10
CA ILE A 10 18.51 -2.51 7.70
C ILE A 10 18.71 -1.66 8.95
N ASP A 11 19.47 -0.58 8.80
CA ASP A 11 19.77 0.39 9.86
C ASP A 11 20.07 1.77 9.24
N PRO A 12 20.30 2.84 10.02
CA PRO A 12 20.56 4.17 9.45
C PRO A 12 21.75 4.25 8.49
N SER A 13 22.74 3.37 8.62
CA SER A 13 23.89 3.30 7.72
C SER A 13 23.64 2.41 6.50
N ASN A 14 22.67 1.49 6.61
CA ASN A 14 22.26 0.55 5.59
C ASN A 14 20.72 0.63 5.42
N PRO A 15 20.20 1.70 4.78
CA PRO A 15 18.77 1.99 4.73
C PRO A 15 17.97 1.00 3.87
N GLY A 16 16.65 1.00 4.04
CA GLY A 16 15.71 0.19 3.26
C GLY A 16 14.27 0.66 3.44
N SER A 17 13.93 1.75 2.78
CA SER A 17 12.64 2.45 2.87
C SER A 17 11.48 1.64 2.32
N ASP A 18 11.73 0.87 1.26
CA ASP A 18 10.81 -0.11 0.69
C ASP A 18 10.46 -1.18 1.72
N LEU A 19 11.48 -1.88 2.25
CA LEU A 19 11.29 -2.94 3.24
C LEU A 19 10.64 -2.42 4.54
N ALA A 20 11.12 -1.29 5.05
CA ALA A 20 10.56 -0.68 6.26
C ALA A 20 9.15 -0.11 6.03
N GLY A 21 8.89 0.49 4.87
CA GLY A 21 7.59 1.01 4.46
C GLY A 21 6.54 -0.08 4.35
N GLU A 22 6.83 -1.17 3.64
CA GLU A 22 5.90 -2.30 3.52
C GLU A 22 5.64 -2.95 4.89
N THR A 23 6.66 -3.06 5.74
CA THR A 23 6.49 -3.57 7.11
C THR A 23 5.61 -2.63 7.95
N ALA A 24 5.78 -1.31 7.82
CA ALA A 24 4.92 -0.32 8.47
C ALA A 24 3.46 -0.43 8.00
N ALA A 25 3.25 -0.58 6.69
CA ALA A 25 1.93 -0.80 6.10
C ALA A 25 1.27 -2.08 6.67
N ALA A 26 2.01 -3.19 6.71
CA ALA A 26 1.52 -4.46 7.24
C ALA A 26 1.14 -4.37 8.72
N MET A 27 1.98 -3.74 9.55
CA MET A 27 1.68 -3.55 10.98
C MET A 27 0.48 -2.62 11.20
N ALA A 28 0.37 -1.54 10.43
CA ALA A 28 -0.77 -0.63 10.48
C ALA A 28 -2.07 -1.34 10.08
N ALA A 29 -2.06 -2.12 9.00
CA ALA A 29 -3.19 -2.91 8.55
C ALA A 29 -3.60 -3.97 9.61
N ALA A 30 -2.62 -4.72 10.13
CA ALA A 30 -2.84 -5.71 11.18
C ALA A 30 -3.41 -5.08 12.45
N SER A 31 -2.97 -3.88 12.84
CA SER A 31 -3.50 -3.18 14.00
C SER A 31 -5.03 -3.05 13.92
N ILE A 32 -5.58 -2.70 12.75
CA ILE A 32 -7.02 -2.51 12.56
C ILE A 32 -7.79 -3.81 12.86
N VAL A 33 -7.24 -4.96 12.50
CA VAL A 33 -7.84 -6.28 12.77
C VAL A 33 -7.96 -6.53 14.27
N PHE A 34 -6.93 -6.15 15.04
CA PHE A 34 -6.89 -6.36 16.49
C PHE A 34 -7.57 -5.25 17.31
N ARG A 35 -8.06 -4.18 16.66
CA ARG A 35 -8.61 -3.00 17.34
C ARG A 35 -9.68 -3.34 18.39
N CYS A 36 -10.58 -4.28 18.08
CA CYS A 36 -11.66 -4.66 19.00
C CYS A 36 -11.31 -5.88 19.87
N SER A 37 -10.54 -6.84 19.35
CA SER A 37 -10.27 -8.12 20.02
C SER A 37 -9.08 -8.06 20.98
N ASN A 38 -8.08 -7.21 20.69
CA ASN A 38 -6.90 -7.02 21.54
C ASN A 38 -6.38 -5.58 21.40
N PRO A 39 -6.96 -4.61 22.14
CA PRO A 39 -6.58 -3.21 22.07
C PRO A 39 -5.11 -2.95 22.42
N THR A 40 -4.54 -3.72 23.35
CA THR A 40 -3.11 -3.62 23.72
C THR A 40 -2.22 -3.93 22.53
N TYR A 41 -2.51 -5.03 21.82
CA TYR A 41 -1.75 -5.41 20.63
C TYR A 41 -2.00 -4.47 19.44
N PHE A 42 -3.21 -3.92 19.30
CA PHE A 42 -3.49 -2.82 18.36
C PHE A 42 -2.53 -1.64 18.60
N THR A 43 -2.40 -1.18 19.84
CA THR A 43 -1.51 -0.06 20.19
C THR A 43 -0.05 -0.40 19.94
N GLU A 44 0.37 -1.63 20.26
CA GLU A 44 1.75 -2.08 20.01
C GLU A 44 2.10 -2.10 18.52
N LEU A 45 1.24 -2.69 17.69
CA LEU A 45 1.41 -2.74 16.24
C LEU A 45 1.43 -1.34 15.62
N LEU A 46 0.49 -0.48 16.01
CA LEU A 46 0.42 0.88 15.48
C LEU A 46 1.64 1.72 15.89
N ARG A 47 2.15 1.54 17.11
CA ARG A 47 3.39 2.17 17.57
C ARG A 47 4.58 1.74 16.71
N HIS A 48 4.73 0.44 16.43
CA HIS A 48 5.82 -0.04 15.59
C HIS A 48 5.68 0.42 14.13
N ALA A 49 4.45 0.48 13.60
CA ALA A 49 4.19 1.01 12.27
C ALA A 49 4.67 2.48 12.14
N TYR A 50 4.42 3.31 13.15
CA TYR A 50 4.93 4.70 13.17
C TYR A 50 6.47 4.76 13.17
N GLN A 51 7.12 3.95 14.03
CA GLN A 51 8.59 3.92 14.13
C GLN A 51 9.24 3.48 12.81
N LEU A 52 8.68 2.46 12.16
CA LEU A 52 9.17 1.95 10.89
C LEU A 52 8.97 2.96 9.75
N PHE A 53 7.82 3.63 9.70
CA PHE A 53 7.59 4.68 8.72
C PHE A 53 8.56 5.86 8.91
N GLU A 54 8.74 6.32 10.16
CA GLU A 54 9.69 7.39 10.46
C GLU A 54 11.11 7.00 10.02
N PHE A 55 11.54 5.77 10.32
CA PHE A 55 12.81 5.24 9.85
C PHE A 55 12.89 5.23 8.31
N ALA A 56 11.87 4.70 7.64
CA ALA A 56 11.82 4.57 6.19
C ALA A 56 11.90 5.92 5.47
N ASP A 57 11.17 6.93 5.96
CA ASP A 57 11.11 8.25 5.33
C ASP A 57 12.36 9.09 5.65
N LYS A 58 12.93 8.94 6.85
CA LYS A 58 14.14 9.65 7.30
C LYS A 58 15.41 9.12 6.65
N TYR A 59 15.55 7.79 6.53
CA TYR A 59 16.75 7.14 5.98
C TYR A 59 16.41 6.50 4.63
N ARG A 60 16.40 7.33 3.58
CA ARG A 60 15.93 6.91 2.26
C ARG A 60 16.92 6.01 1.52
N GLY A 61 16.47 4.83 1.12
CA GLY A 61 17.27 3.90 0.32
C GLY A 61 16.51 2.62 -0.05
N LYS A 62 16.98 1.92 -1.08
CA LYS A 62 16.46 0.59 -1.44
C LYS A 62 17.09 -0.47 -0.53
N TYR A 63 16.28 -1.36 0.04
CA TYR A 63 16.79 -2.35 1.00
C TYR A 63 17.78 -3.32 0.36
N ASP A 64 17.63 -3.60 -0.93
CA ASP A 64 18.47 -4.54 -1.66
C ASP A 64 19.88 -4.01 -1.92
N ARG A 65 20.15 -2.71 -1.69
CA ARG A 65 21.49 -2.14 -1.64
C ARG A 65 22.19 -2.39 -0.31
N SER A 66 21.40 -2.57 0.75
CA SER A 66 21.85 -2.84 2.12
C SER A 66 21.98 -4.35 2.37
N ILE A 67 20.99 -5.13 1.92
CA ILE A 67 20.94 -6.58 1.98
C ILE A 67 21.20 -7.13 0.58
N THR A 68 22.44 -7.06 0.14
CA THR A 68 22.83 -7.36 -1.26
C THR A 68 22.52 -8.80 -1.69
N VAL A 69 22.49 -9.74 -0.75
CA VAL A 69 22.08 -11.13 -1.01
C VAL A 69 20.64 -11.23 -1.54
N ALA A 70 19.77 -10.29 -1.19
CA ALA A 70 18.38 -10.27 -1.63
C ALA A 70 18.21 -9.90 -3.11
N GLN A 71 19.20 -9.21 -3.72
CA GLN A 71 19.13 -8.76 -5.12
C GLN A 71 18.92 -9.90 -6.12
N LYS A 72 19.33 -11.13 -5.78
CA LYS A 72 19.17 -12.31 -6.62
C LYS A 72 17.76 -12.92 -6.56
N TYR A 73 16.96 -12.51 -5.59
CA TYR A 73 15.66 -13.13 -5.28
C TYR A 73 14.53 -12.10 -5.35
N TYR A 74 14.66 -11.03 -4.58
CA TYR A 74 13.65 -9.98 -4.42
C TYR A 74 14.31 -8.61 -4.58
N ARG A 75 14.62 -8.25 -5.82
CA ARG A 75 15.26 -6.97 -6.11
C ARG A 75 14.25 -5.82 -6.03
N SER A 76 14.62 -4.71 -5.37
CA SER A 76 13.82 -3.48 -5.40
C SER A 76 13.99 -2.79 -6.75
N VAL A 77 13.03 -3.00 -7.67
CA VAL A 77 13.11 -2.45 -9.03
C VAL A 77 12.45 -1.09 -9.07
N SER A 78 11.21 -0.99 -8.59
CA SER A 78 10.41 0.25 -8.53
C SER A 78 11.05 1.37 -7.72
N GLY A 79 11.76 1.04 -6.63
CA GLY A 79 12.24 2.01 -5.66
C GLY A 79 11.62 1.79 -4.29
N TYR A 80 11.18 2.88 -3.67
CA TYR A 80 10.57 2.88 -2.34
C TYR A 80 9.44 3.92 -2.21
N ASN A 81 9.16 4.67 -3.27
CA ASN A 81 8.26 5.81 -3.23
C ASN A 81 6.81 5.34 -3.06
N ASP A 82 6.47 4.24 -3.70
CA ASP A 82 5.18 3.58 -3.61
C ASP A 82 4.96 2.93 -2.25
N GLU A 83 5.97 2.28 -1.65
CA GLU A 83 5.89 1.75 -0.29
C GLU A 83 5.75 2.85 0.76
N LEU A 84 6.38 4.02 0.58
CA LEU A 84 6.19 5.17 1.47
C LEU A 84 4.76 5.73 1.38
N LEU A 85 4.22 5.89 0.16
CA LEU A 85 2.82 6.30 -0.01
C LEU A 85 1.86 5.23 0.55
N TRP A 86 2.21 3.96 0.41
CA TRP A 86 1.40 2.85 0.91
C TRP A 86 1.33 2.78 2.42
N ALA A 87 2.49 2.89 3.08
CA ALA A 87 2.59 2.98 4.52
C ALA A 87 1.82 4.19 5.06
N ALA A 88 1.95 5.36 4.42
CA ALA A 88 1.20 6.56 4.79
C ALA A 88 -0.32 6.33 4.68
N ALA A 89 -0.80 5.70 3.60
CA ALA A 89 -2.22 5.41 3.44
C ALA A 89 -2.76 4.48 4.55
N TRP A 90 -2.01 3.43 4.90
CA TRP A 90 -2.42 2.54 5.97
C TRP A 90 -2.35 3.19 7.35
N LEU A 91 -1.33 3.99 7.63
CA LEU A 91 -1.20 4.72 8.89
C LEU A 91 -2.35 5.72 9.06
N TYR A 92 -2.76 6.41 7.99
CA TYR A 92 -3.96 7.24 8.02
C TYR A 92 -5.22 6.40 8.30
N GLN A 93 -5.41 5.30 7.58
CA GLN A 93 -6.56 4.41 7.78
C GLN A 93 -6.63 3.83 9.21
N ALA A 94 -5.49 3.54 9.83
CA ALA A 94 -5.40 2.96 11.17
C ALA A 94 -5.58 4.00 12.29
N SER A 95 -5.25 5.27 12.06
CA SER A 95 -5.18 6.28 13.13
C SER A 95 -5.99 7.55 12.93
N ASN A 96 -6.45 7.84 11.70
CA ASN A 96 -6.96 9.15 11.27
C ASN A 96 -6.00 10.32 11.59
N ASN A 97 -4.69 10.08 11.66
CA ASN A 97 -3.71 11.16 11.87
C ASN A 97 -3.45 11.92 10.56
N ASP A 98 -3.83 13.21 10.55
CA ASP A 98 -3.75 14.10 9.39
C ASP A 98 -2.34 14.29 8.83
N TYR A 99 -1.29 14.01 9.62
CA TYR A 99 0.09 14.00 9.10
C TYR A 99 0.20 13.09 7.86
N TYR A 100 -0.39 11.89 7.92
CA TYR A 100 -0.30 10.92 6.82
C TYR A 100 -1.22 11.26 5.65
N LEU A 101 -2.39 11.84 5.92
CA LEU A 101 -3.25 12.39 4.86
C LEU A 101 -2.52 13.51 4.10
N ASN A 102 -1.88 14.41 4.84
CA ASN A 102 -1.05 15.49 4.28
C ASN A 102 0.15 14.92 3.50
N TYR A 103 0.78 13.86 3.99
CA TYR A 103 1.88 13.19 3.30
C TYR A 103 1.44 12.68 1.92
N LEU A 104 0.29 12.02 1.83
CA LEU A 104 -0.28 11.54 0.57
C LEU A 104 -0.56 12.68 -0.41
N GLY A 105 -1.18 13.76 0.05
CA GLY A 105 -1.52 14.91 -0.80
C GLY A 105 -0.29 15.67 -1.30
N LYS A 106 0.73 15.85 -0.45
CA LYS A 106 1.95 16.60 -0.80
C LYS A 106 2.92 15.80 -1.66
N ASN A 107 3.05 14.50 -1.43
CA ASN A 107 4.06 13.69 -2.09
C ASN A 107 3.51 12.88 -3.28
N GLY A 108 2.19 12.78 -3.43
CA GLY A 108 1.56 11.86 -4.38
C GLY A 108 1.97 12.06 -5.84
N ASP A 109 2.19 13.30 -6.28
CA ASP A 109 2.68 13.57 -7.64
C ASP A 109 4.17 13.24 -7.78
N SER A 110 5.02 13.77 -6.88
CA SER A 110 6.48 13.59 -6.95
C SER A 110 6.91 12.14 -6.75
N MET A 111 6.13 11.37 -6.00
CA MET A 111 6.35 9.95 -5.75
C MET A 111 5.62 9.06 -6.76
N GLY A 112 4.98 9.59 -7.80
CA GLY A 112 4.39 8.80 -8.89
C GLY A 112 3.00 8.20 -8.60
N GLY A 113 2.46 8.38 -7.38
CA GLY A 113 1.15 7.89 -6.97
C GLY A 113 -0.02 8.32 -7.85
N THR A 114 0.04 9.53 -8.41
CA THR A 114 -0.99 10.10 -9.29
C THR A 114 -0.62 10.01 -10.78
N GLY A 115 0.60 9.60 -11.12
CA GLY A 115 1.11 9.60 -12.49
C GLY A 115 0.91 8.27 -13.21
N TRP A 116 1.35 7.19 -12.60
CA TRP A 116 1.40 5.87 -13.24
C TRP A 116 0.04 5.17 -13.24
N ALA A 117 -0.37 4.65 -14.40
CA ALA A 117 -1.56 3.82 -14.53
C ALA A 117 -1.18 2.35 -14.40
N MET A 118 -1.69 1.67 -13.38
CA MET A 118 -1.38 0.26 -13.11
C MET A 118 -2.44 -0.67 -13.69
N ILE A 119 -2.04 -1.91 -13.97
CA ILE A 119 -2.90 -2.98 -14.52
C ILE A 119 -2.87 -4.27 -13.69
N GLU A 120 -1.99 -4.36 -12.69
CA GLU A 120 -1.84 -5.53 -11.82
C GLU A 120 -1.34 -5.13 -10.43
N PHE A 121 -1.40 -6.07 -9.49
CA PHE A 121 -0.77 -5.97 -8.18
C PHE A 121 0.57 -6.70 -8.22
N GLY A 122 1.64 -6.04 -7.80
CA GLY A 122 2.96 -6.64 -7.60
C GLY A 122 3.37 -6.63 -6.13
N TRP A 123 4.45 -7.33 -5.79
CA TRP A 123 5.09 -7.21 -4.47
C TRP A 123 6.07 -6.03 -4.41
N ASP A 124 6.58 -5.60 -5.57
CA ASP A 124 7.52 -4.48 -5.75
C ASP A 124 6.82 -3.21 -6.23
N VAL A 125 5.51 -3.26 -6.55
CA VAL A 125 4.79 -2.10 -7.09
C VAL A 125 3.46 -1.92 -6.36
N GLU A 126 3.40 -0.92 -5.48
CA GLU A 126 2.26 -0.66 -4.59
C GLU A 126 1.24 0.34 -5.16
N TYR A 127 1.54 1.03 -6.28
CA TYR A 127 0.73 2.16 -6.76
C TYR A 127 -0.76 1.85 -6.94
N ALA A 128 -1.11 0.68 -7.48
CA ALA A 128 -2.52 0.28 -7.65
C ALA A 128 -3.26 0.21 -6.30
N ARG A 129 -2.55 -0.27 -5.26
CA ARG A 129 -3.09 -0.40 -3.91
C ARG A 129 -3.22 0.97 -3.24
N VAL A 130 -2.20 1.81 -3.36
CA VAL A 130 -2.24 3.21 -2.90
C VAL A 130 -3.41 3.96 -3.54
N GLN A 131 -3.52 3.92 -4.86
CA GLN A 131 -4.58 4.62 -5.61
C GLN A 131 -5.98 4.20 -5.16
N THR A 132 -6.18 2.90 -4.95
CA THR A 132 -7.46 2.35 -4.49
C THR A 132 -7.77 2.78 -3.05
N LEU A 133 -6.79 2.74 -2.14
CA LEU A 133 -6.99 3.11 -0.75
C LEU A 133 -7.19 4.63 -0.58
N VAL A 134 -6.45 5.46 -1.30
CA VAL A 134 -6.63 6.92 -1.30
C VAL A 134 -7.99 7.32 -1.90
N THR A 135 -8.43 6.62 -2.94
CA THR A 135 -9.80 6.78 -3.50
C THR A 135 -10.87 6.57 -2.43
N LYS A 136 -10.69 5.57 -1.55
CA LYS A 136 -11.63 5.33 -0.45
C LYS A 136 -11.71 6.54 0.49
N PHE A 137 -10.59 7.20 0.79
CA PHE A 137 -10.59 8.41 1.63
C PHE A 137 -11.34 9.56 0.96
N LEU A 138 -11.15 9.74 -0.35
CA LEU A 138 -11.90 10.71 -1.15
C LEU A 138 -13.41 10.46 -1.09
N MET A 139 -13.84 9.22 -1.35
CA MET A 139 -15.25 8.84 -1.35
C MET A 139 -15.89 8.95 0.04
N GLN A 140 -15.11 8.83 1.10
CA GLN A 140 -15.55 9.05 2.49
C GLN A 140 -15.63 10.53 2.88
N GLY A 141 -15.35 11.47 1.96
CA GLY A 141 -15.30 12.90 2.25
C GLY A 141 -14.12 13.33 3.11
N LYS A 142 -13.10 12.48 3.26
CA LYS A 142 -11.95 12.71 4.14
C LYS A 142 -10.78 13.43 3.46
N ALA A 143 -10.89 13.77 2.17
CA ALA A 143 -9.77 14.34 1.42
C ALA A 143 -9.45 15.80 1.80
N GLY A 144 -10.42 16.55 2.32
CA GLY A 144 -10.23 17.96 2.69
C GLY A 144 -9.59 18.79 1.58
N LEU A 145 -8.54 19.53 1.92
CA LEU A 145 -7.78 20.36 0.96
C LEU A 145 -7.02 19.55 -0.11
N HIS A 146 -6.83 18.24 0.09
CA HIS A 146 -6.13 17.35 -0.85
C HIS A 146 -7.05 16.74 -1.92
N ALA A 147 -8.34 17.08 -1.91
CA ALA A 147 -9.31 16.57 -2.89
C ALA A 147 -8.83 16.64 -4.35
N PRO A 148 -8.20 17.73 -4.84
CA PRO A 148 -7.70 17.77 -6.22
C PRO A 148 -6.62 16.72 -6.53
N VAL A 149 -5.76 16.39 -5.55
CA VAL A 149 -4.72 15.36 -5.71
C VAL A 149 -5.35 13.97 -5.62
N PHE A 150 -6.29 13.79 -4.69
CA PHE A 150 -6.97 12.51 -4.47
C PHE A 150 -7.88 12.13 -5.64
N GLU A 151 -8.43 13.11 -6.35
CA GLU A 151 -9.15 12.88 -7.60
C GLU A 151 -8.23 12.29 -8.69
N ARG A 152 -6.95 12.68 -8.73
CA ARG A 152 -5.99 12.05 -9.65
C ARG A 152 -5.67 10.61 -9.26
N TYR A 153 -5.52 10.32 -7.97
CA TYR A 153 -5.46 8.93 -7.48
C TYR A 153 -6.70 8.14 -7.91
N HIS A 154 -7.88 8.75 -7.81
CA HIS A 154 -9.15 8.15 -8.23
C HIS A 154 -9.19 7.83 -9.74
N GLN A 155 -8.71 8.73 -10.59
CA GLN A 155 -8.62 8.49 -12.03
C GLN A 155 -7.74 7.25 -12.34
N LYS A 156 -6.63 7.07 -11.62
CA LYS A 156 -5.74 5.91 -11.80
C LYS A 156 -6.36 4.62 -11.26
N ALA A 157 -7.02 4.67 -10.11
CA ALA A 157 -7.77 3.53 -9.57
C ALA A 157 -8.88 3.07 -10.54
N LYS A 158 -9.61 4.01 -11.15
CA LYS A 158 -10.63 3.70 -12.17
C LYS A 158 -10.02 3.02 -13.39
N HIS A 159 -8.87 3.49 -13.86
CA HIS A 159 -8.16 2.85 -14.97
C HIS A 159 -7.77 1.40 -14.63
N PHE A 160 -7.20 1.17 -13.45
CA PHE A 160 -6.86 -0.16 -12.97
C PHE A 160 -8.07 -1.10 -12.96
N ILE A 161 -9.19 -0.66 -12.39
CA ILE A 161 -10.43 -1.46 -12.33
C ILE A 161 -11.00 -1.73 -13.71
N TRP A 162 -11.03 -0.72 -14.58
CA TRP A 162 -11.50 -0.89 -15.96
C TRP A 162 -10.66 -1.94 -16.70
N SER A 163 -9.33 -1.82 -16.62
CA SER A 163 -8.41 -2.76 -17.28
C SER A 163 -8.55 -4.20 -16.74
N SER A 164 -8.83 -4.35 -15.45
CA SER A 164 -9.05 -5.64 -14.79
C SER A 164 -10.40 -6.27 -15.17
N ALA A 165 -11.45 -5.44 -15.31
CA ALA A 165 -12.79 -5.87 -15.69
C ALA A 165 -12.86 -6.29 -17.18
N VAL A 166 -12.24 -5.51 -18.07
CA VAL A 166 -12.18 -5.83 -19.51
C VAL A 166 -11.44 -7.13 -19.78
N ARG A 167 -10.41 -7.48 -18.99
CA ARG A 167 -9.74 -8.80 -19.10
C ARG A 167 -10.61 -9.98 -18.65
N LYS A 168 -11.67 -9.75 -17.87
CA LYS A 168 -12.51 -10.79 -17.28
C LYS A 168 -13.91 -10.89 -17.90
N MET A 169 -14.28 -10.00 -18.82
CA MET A 169 -15.58 -10.04 -19.48
C MET A 169 -15.47 -10.64 -20.88
N PRO A 170 -16.12 -11.78 -21.17
CA PRO A 170 -16.70 -11.95 -22.50
C PRO A 170 -17.77 -10.87 -22.65
N LEU A 171 -17.78 -10.20 -23.80
CA LEU A 171 -18.73 -9.15 -24.17
C LEU A 171 -20.16 -9.42 -23.65
N GLN A 172 -20.62 -8.72 -22.61
CA GLN A 172 -22.04 -8.49 -22.36
C GLN A 172 -22.32 -7.31 -21.38
N THR A 173 -22.65 -6.18 -22.01
CA THR A 173 -23.70 -5.17 -21.72
C THR A 173 -24.01 -4.68 -20.29
N ASN A 174 -23.86 -3.35 -20.14
CA ASN A 174 -24.73 -2.37 -19.46
C ASN A 174 -25.28 -2.69 -18.05
N ALA A 175 -24.65 -2.11 -17.01
CA ALA A 175 -25.24 -1.95 -15.67
C ALA A 175 -25.05 -0.51 -15.13
N PRO A 176 -26.05 0.06 -14.41
CA PRO A 176 -26.06 1.47 -13.99
C PRO A 176 -25.10 1.80 -12.82
N PRO A 177 -24.66 3.07 -12.71
CA PRO A 177 -23.50 3.48 -11.90
C PRO A 177 -23.65 3.37 -10.37
N MET A 178 -24.86 3.13 -9.85
CA MET A 178 -25.11 3.12 -8.41
C MET A 178 -24.74 1.79 -7.72
N CYS A 179 -24.61 0.69 -8.47
CA CYS A 179 -24.12 -0.60 -7.93
C CYS A 179 -22.61 -0.65 -7.70
N LEU A 180 -21.84 0.32 -8.24
CA LEU A 180 -20.39 0.30 -8.19
C LEU A 180 -19.80 0.59 -6.81
N ALA A 181 -20.48 1.38 -5.96
CA ALA A 181 -19.95 1.78 -4.65
C ALA A 181 -19.99 0.64 -3.62
N LYS A 182 -21.02 -0.20 -3.65
CA LYS A 182 -21.12 -1.40 -2.78
C LYS A 182 -20.18 -2.50 -3.28
N CYS A 183 -20.10 -2.68 -4.59
CA CYS A 183 -19.06 -3.49 -5.22
C CYS A 183 -17.65 -3.00 -4.90
N PHE A 184 -17.38 -1.71 -4.69
CA PHE A 184 -16.01 -1.22 -4.44
C PHE A 184 -15.44 -1.66 -3.09
N ASN A 185 -16.23 -1.61 -2.01
CA ASN A 185 -15.78 -2.09 -0.70
C ASN A 185 -15.63 -3.62 -0.69
N ASP A 186 -16.55 -4.32 -1.35
CA ASP A 186 -16.49 -5.79 -1.47
C ASP A 186 -15.37 -6.24 -2.43
N ILE A 187 -15.08 -5.48 -3.50
CA ILE A 187 -13.96 -5.72 -4.43
C ILE A 187 -12.63 -5.44 -3.77
N ILE A 188 -12.50 -4.41 -2.93
CA ILE A 188 -11.26 -4.19 -2.18
C ILE A 188 -10.99 -5.40 -1.29
N ILE A 189 -11.97 -5.83 -0.49
CA ILE A 189 -11.85 -7.02 0.38
C ILE A 189 -11.62 -8.31 -0.44
N LEU A 190 -12.28 -8.48 -1.59
CA LEU A 190 -12.08 -9.61 -2.50
C LEU A 190 -10.72 -9.60 -3.19
N LEU A 191 -10.15 -8.43 -3.50
CA LEU A 191 -8.80 -8.31 -4.05
C LEU A 191 -7.74 -8.60 -2.98
N TYR A 192 -7.97 -8.19 -1.72
CA TYR A 192 -7.12 -8.58 -0.59
C TYR A 192 -7.12 -10.10 -0.37
N THR A 193 -8.28 -10.76 -0.45
CA THR A 193 -8.37 -12.22 -0.26
C THR A 193 -7.91 -13.04 -1.48
N ALA A 194 -8.08 -12.51 -2.70
CA ALA A 194 -7.61 -13.17 -3.92
C ALA A 194 -6.08 -13.14 -4.07
N GLY A 195 -5.41 -12.09 -3.60
CA GLY A 195 -3.94 -12.01 -3.57
C GLY A 195 -3.30 -13.08 -2.68
N TRP A 196 -3.95 -13.42 -1.56
CA TRP A 196 -3.50 -14.50 -0.66
C TRP A 196 -3.67 -15.89 -1.27
N LYS A 197 -4.76 -16.15 -2.01
CA LYS A 197 -4.98 -17.44 -2.69
C LYS A 197 -3.95 -17.79 -3.77
N GLN A 198 -3.14 -16.82 -4.21
CA GLN A 198 -2.08 -17.06 -5.19
C GLN A 198 -0.73 -17.43 -4.54
N MET A 199 -0.58 -17.23 -3.22
CA MET A 199 0.57 -17.69 -2.43
C MET A 199 0.44 -19.14 -1.94
N ASP A 200 -0.77 -19.72 -1.89
CA ASP A 200 -0.99 -21.13 -1.50
C ASP A 200 -0.72 -22.15 -2.62
N ARG A 201 -0.04 -21.74 -3.71
CA ARG A 201 0.31 -22.61 -4.84
C ARG A 201 1.81 -22.61 -5.17
N TYR A 202 2.67 -22.61 -4.16
CA TYR A 202 4.05 -23.09 -4.27
C TYR A 202 4.51 -23.73 -2.96
#